data_AF-A0A2U9IGP8-F1
#
_entry.id   AF-A0A2U9IGP8-F1
#
_cell.length_a   1.000
_cell.length_b   1.000
_cell.length_c   1.000
_cell.angle_alpha   90.00
_cell.angle_beta   90.00
_cell.angle_gamma   90.00
#
_symmetry.space_group_name_H-M   'P 1'
#
loop_
_entity.id
_entity.type
_entity.pdbx_description
1 polymer ?
#
loop_
_entity_poly.entity_id
_entity_poly.type
_entity_poly.pdbx_seq_one_letter_code
_entity_poly.pdbx_strand_id
1 'polypeptide(L)'
;MIYKATEISDIDFKDRKEIEIRIDTKQYKKLFRKLIFFNVIYLYPCDDTLMETLELAGALREAGVKVSINGSPPTLEPKIAKNTKLILNIGIKKWGKELTWNVDSTVGINYSDTENKSYLIGKDFPISDPRTGIIGYFLNKNAVVIFTQLKEESAIGELIGKTENENLLIRPNRWFTDLSVLEIKEKNKDNILAESKEIFCRPLGSAYIPVTRQELFNVLIKFKMRSSGFSIDCYKTLGWLD
;
A
#
# COMPACT_ATOMS: atom_id res chain seq x y z
N MET A 1 -0.40 16.28 21.26
CA MET A 1 1.05 16.60 21.30
C MET A 1 1.69 15.75 20.23
N ILE A 2 2.32 16.38 19.23
CA ILE A 2 2.90 15.66 18.09
C ILE A 2 4.33 15.25 18.42
N TYR A 3 4.60 13.95 18.45
CA TYR A 3 5.93 13.40 18.66
C TYR A 3 6.69 13.28 17.34
N LYS A 4 8.01 13.47 17.35
CA LYS A 4 8.83 13.08 16.19
C LYS A 4 9.07 11.58 16.21
N ALA A 5 9.04 10.94 15.05
CA ALA A 5 9.30 9.51 14.92
C ALA A 5 10.68 9.12 15.46
N THR A 6 11.69 9.99 15.30
CA THR A 6 13.04 9.80 15.87
C THR A 6 13.07 9.74 17.40
N GLU A 7 12.09 10.31 18.09
CA GLU A 7 12.04 10.42 19.56
C GLU A 7 11.18 9.31 20.21
N ILE A 8 10.49 8.49 19.41
CA ILE A 8 9.56 7.45 19.91
C ILE A 8 10.29 6.28 20.60
N SER A 9 11.59 6.09 20.37
CA SER A 9 12.36 5.01 21.02
C SER A 9 12.36 5.12 22.54
N ASP A 10 12.19 6.32 23.09
CA ASP A 10 12.52 6.61 24.49
C ASP A 10 11.29 6.90 25.36
N ILE A 11 10.09 6.78 24.79
CA ILE A 11 8.84 7.15 25.45
C ILE A 11 8.11 5.89 25.94
N ASP A 12 7.73 5.87 27.22
CA ASP A 12 6.81 4.87 27.78
C ASP A 12 5.35 5.31 27.49
N PHE A 13 4.59 4.41 26.88
CA PHE A 13 3.23 4.66 26.42
C PHE A 13 2.19 3.85 27.19
N LYS A 14 2.54 3.28 28.34
CA LYS A 14 1.78 2.26 29.07
C LYS A 14 0.28 2.49 29.28
N ASP A 15 -0.23 3.72 29.18
CA ASP A 15 -1.66 4.02 29.36
C ASP A 15 -2.30 4.81 28.21
N ARG A 16 -1.58 5.06 27.12
CA ARG A 16 -2.10 5.87 26.00
C ARG A 16 -2.79 5.01 24.95
N LYS A 17 -4.04 5.39 24.62
CA LYS A 17 -4.81 4.75 23.55
C LYS A 17 -4.56 5.37 22.18
N GLU A 18 -4.04 6.59 22.15
CA GLU A 18 -3.86 7.38 20.93
C GLU A 18 -2.50 8.09 20.92
N ILE A 19 -1.97 8.34 19.72
CA ILE A 19 -0.71 9.05 19.53
C ILE A 19 -0.70 9.81 18.20
N GLU A 20 -0.07 10.99 18.22
CA GLU A 20 0.19 11.82 17.05
C GLU A 20 1.69 11.84 16.76
N ILE A 21 2.08 11.55 15.50
CA ILE A 21 3.48 11.34 15.12
C ILE A 21 3.78 12.04 13.81
N ARG A 22 4.81 12.89 13.83
CA ARG A 22 5.47 13.38 12.63
C ARG A 22 6.52 12.38 12.18
N ILE A 23 6.40 11.88 10.95
CA ILE A 23 7.39 10.98 10.35
C ILE A 23 8.53 11.82 9.80
N ASP A 24 9.63 11.90 10.55
CA ASP A 24 10.83 12.67 10.24
C ASP A 24 12.05 11.77 9.97
N THR A 25 11.82 10.48 9.72
CA THR A 25 12.88 9.49 9.55
C THR A 25 12.53 8.40 8.55
N LYS A 26 13.55 7.96 7.82
CA LYS A 26 13.47 6.77 6.96
C LYS A 26 13.52 5.46 7.76
N GLN A 27 13.81 5.50 9.07
CA GLN A 27 13.89 4.31 9.94
C GLN A 27 12.54 3.89 10.54
N TYR A 28 11.48 3.91 9.74
CA TYR A 28 10.09 3.74 10.21
C TYR A 28 9.77 2.32 10.72
N LYS A 29 10.51 1.29 10.30
CA LYS A 29 10.24 -0.12 10.67
C LYS A 29 10.25 -0.39 12.16
N LYS A 30 11.14 0.30 12.90
CA LYS A 30 11.25 0.12 14.36
C LYS A 30 9.99 0.64 15.08
N LEU A 31 9.28 1.58 14.47
CA LEU A 31 8.08 2.19 15.03
C LEU A 31 6.91 1.21 15.06
N PHE A 32 6.73 0.41 14.02
CA PHE A 32 5.61 -0.51 13.89
C PHE A 32 5.35 -1.35 15.14
N ARG A 33 6.41 -1.97 15.70
CA ARG A 33 6.29 -2.84 16.89
C ARG A 33 5.83 -2.11 18.14
N LYS A 34 6.10 -0.81 18.24
CA LYS A 34 5.64 0.02 19.36
C LYS A 34 4.21 0.50 19.11
N LEU A 35 3.95 0.91 17.88
CA LEU A 35 2.70 1.54 17.48
C LEU A 35 1.52 0.57 17.38
N ILE A 36 1.77 -0.72 17.12
CA ILE A 36 0.70 -1.74 17.00
C ILE A 36 -0.19 -1.87 18.26
N PHE A 37 0.27 -1.40 19.42
CA PHE A 37 -0.47 -1.48 20.68
C PHE A 37 -1.45 -0.31 20.91
N PHE A 38 -1.45 0.70 20.04
CA PHE A 38 -2.39 1.82 20.12
C PHE A 38 -3.71 1.49 19.43
N ASN A 39 -4.78 2.17 19.83
CA ASN A 39 -6.09 2.04 19.17
C ASN A 39 -6.16 2.92 17.92
N VAL A 40 -5.64 4.15 18.03
CA VAL A 40 -5.66 5.16 16.96
C VAL A 40 -4.30 5.83 16.86
N ILE A 41 -3.82 6.02 15.63
CA ILE A 41 -2.56 6.70 15.34
C ILE A 41 -2.80 7.77 14.30
N TYR A 42 -2.29 8.97 14.55
CA TYR A 42 -2.30 10.09 13.62
C TYR A 42 -0.88 10.29 13.09
N LEU A 43 -0.69 10.15 11.79
CA LEU A 43 0.60 10.27 11.13
C LEU A 43 0.66 11.56 10.30
N TYR A 44 1.78 12.26 10.40
CA TYR A 44 2.04 13.48 9.64
C TYR A 44 3.32 13.28 8.83
N PRO A 45 3.23 13.01 7.52
CA PRO A 45 4.40 12.87 6.66
C PRO A 45 5.14 14.20 6.54
N CYS A 46 6.48 14.17 6.50
CA CYS A 46 7.28 15.20 5.86
C CYS A 46 7.36 14.95 4.34
N ASP A 47 7.67 15.98 3.57
CA ASP A 47 7.74 15.95 2.09
C ASP A 47 8.52 14.76 1.52
N ASP A 48 9.61 14.36 2.16
CA ASP A 48 10.53 13.29 1.72
C ASP A 48 10.34 11.94 2.44
N THR A 49 9.27 11.81 3.24
CA THR A 49 8.97 10.61 4.05
C THR A 49 7.63 9.98 3.72
N LEU A 50 7.05 10.33 2.57
CA LEU A 50 5.75 9.82 2.15
C LEU A 50 5.78 8.30 2.04
N MET A 51 6.81 7.74 1.42
CA MET A 51 6.97 6.29 1.25
C MET A 51 6.87 5.57 2.60
N GLU A 52 7.67 6.00 3.56
CA GLU A 52 7.74 5.42 4.91
C GLU A 52 6.44 5.59 5.68
N THR A 53 5.80 6.74 5.52
CA THR A 53 4.49 7.01 6.14
C THR A 53 3.43 6.05 5.60
N LEU A 54 3.36 5.85 4.28
CA LEU A 54 2.41 4.94 3.65
C LEU A 54 2.68 3.48 4.00
N GLU A 55 3.95 3.08 4.06
CA GLU A 55 4.34 1.72 4.47
C GLU A 55 4.02 1.45 5.95
N LEU A 56 4.26 2.41 6.84
CA LEU A 56 3.88 2.30 8.24
C LEU A 56 2.36 2.24 8.42
N ALA A 57 1.65 3.17 7.77
CA ALA A 57 0.20 3.28 7.86
C ALA A 57 -0.51 2.03 7.34
N GLY A 58 -0.11 1.54 6.16
CA GLY A 58 -0.67 0.32 5.57
C GLY A 58 -0.49 -0.88 6.49
N ALA A 59 0.71 -1.06 7.06
CA ALA A 59 1.00 -2.19 7.94
C ALA A 59 0.19 -2.14 9.24
N LEU A 60 0.05 -0.95 9.84
CA LEU A 60 -0.75 -0.73 11.05
C LEU A 60 -2.24 -0.98 10.79
N ARG A 61 -2.79 -0.48 9.67
CA ARG A 61 -4.19 -0.70 9.28
C ARG A 61 -4.49 -2.18 9.08
N GLU A 62 -3.60 -2.91 8.41
CA GLU A 62 -3.73 -4.36 8.21
C GLU A 62 -3.52 -5.18 9.50
N ALA A 63 -2.86 -4.59 10.51
CA ALA A 63 -2.73 -5.14 11.85
C ALA A 63 -3.93 -4.84 12.77
N GLY A 64 -4.90 -4.05 12.30
CA GLY A 64 -6.13 -3.73 13.04
C GLY A 64 -6.10 -2.43 13.83
N VAL A 65 -5.09 -1.57 13.61
CA VAL A 65 -4.99 -0.25 14.23
C VAL A 65 -5.64 0.80 13.34
N LYS A 66 -6.42 1.73 13.91
CA LYS A 66 -6.97 2.85 13.13
C LYS A 66 -5.87 3.87 12.85
N VAL A 67 -5.70 4.26 11.59
CA VAL A 67 -4.68 5.23 11.19
C VAL A 67 -5.31 6.38 10.44
N SER A 68 -4.91 7.60 10.81
CA SER A 68 -5.16 8.85 10.10
C SER A 68 -3.84 9.36 9.52
N ILE A 69 -3.88 9.93 8.32
CA ILE A 69 -2.73 10.62 7.74
C ILE A 69 -3.12 12.07 7.42
N ASN A 70 -2.36 13.02 7.96
CA ASN A 70 -2.50 14.45 7.68
C ASN A 70 -3.96 14.97 7.79
N GLY A 71 -4.67 14.55 8.84
CA GLY A 71 -6.05 14.96 9.09
C GLY A 71 -7.12 14.14 8.35
N SER A 72 -6.74 13.13 7.55
CA SER A 72 -7.72 12.19 6.99
C SER A 72 -8.45 11.42 8.11
N PRO A 73 -9.71 11.00 7.91
CA PRO A 73 -10.43 10.23 8.91
C PRO A 73 -9.67 8.96 9.32
N PRO A 74 -9.59 8.61 10.61
CA PRO A 74 -8.94 7.38 11.04
C PRO A 74 -9.68 6.14 10.52
N THR A 75 -9.00 5.32 9.71
CA THR A 75 -9.58 4.10 9.14
C THR A 75 -8.76 2.86 9.51
N LEU A 76 -9.42 1.70 9.43
CA LEU A 76 -8.79 0.37 9.51
C LEU A 76 -8.96 -0.34 8.16
N GLU A 77 -8.12 -1.33 7.86
CA GLU A 77 -8.32 -2.15 6.67
C GLU A 77 -9.20 -3.36 7.03
N PRO A 78 -10.37 -3.54 6.38
CA PRO A 78 -11.28 -4.61 6.73
C PRO A 78 -10.66 -5.98 6.39
N LYS A 79 -10.57 -6.84 7.41
CA LYS A 79 -10.25 -8.26 7.21
C LYS A 79 -11.52 -9.00 6.80
N ILE A 80 -11.77 -9.08 5.50
CA ILE A 80 -12.92 -9.84 4.97
C ILE A 80 -12.56 -11.33 4.98
N ALA A 81 -13.35 -12.15 5.68
CA ALA A 81 -13.18 -13.60 5.63
C ALA A 81 -13.41 -14.11 4.19
N LYS A 82 -12.44 -14.83 3.61
CA LYS A 82 -12.66 -15.56 2.36
C LYS A 82 -13.25 -16.92 2.66
N ASN A 83 -14.32 -17.28 1.95
CA ASN A 83 -14.80 -18.66 1.87
C ASN A 83 -13.94 -19.53 0.93
N THR A 84 -13.08 -18.92 0.11
CA THR A 84 -12.23 -19.62 -0.87
C THR A 84 -10.74 -19.34 -0.60
N LYS A 85 -9.95 -20.40 -0.41
CA LYS A 85 -8.49 -20.29 -0.31
C LYS A 85 -7.92 -19.91 -1.68
N LEU A 86 -7.15 -18.83 -1.74
CA LEU A 86 -6.29 -18.55 -2.89
C LEU A 86 -5.12 -19.54 -2.81
N ILE A 87 -5.06 -20.49 -3.75
CA ILE A 87 -3.95 -21.45 -3.84
C ILE A 87 -2.97 -20.90 -4.86
N LEU A 88 -1.77 -20.54 -4.39
CA LEU A 88 -0.64 -20.17 -5.22
C LEU A 88 0.49 -21.15 -4.90
N ASN A 89 1.07 -21.78 -5.93
CA ASN A 89 2.26 -22.61 -5.77
C ASN A 89 3.48 -21.68 -5.66
N ILE A 90 3.87 -21.35 -4.43
CA ILE A 90 4.91 -20.36 -4.11
C ILE A 90 6.04 -21.04 -3.34
N GLY A 91 7.27 -20.96 -3.86
CA GLY A 91 8.48 -21.35 -3.11
C GLY A 91 9.04 -20.17 -2.30
N ILE A 92 8.73 -20.12 -1.00
CA ILE A 92 9.03 -18.98 -0.12
C ILE A 92 10.41 -19.10 0.57
N LYS A 93 11.31 -18.12 0.39
CA LYS A 93 12.44 -17.84 1.31
C LYS A 93 12.42 -16.38 1.78
N LYS A 94 12.67 -16.19 3.07
CA LYS A 94 12.56 -14.90 3.80
C LYS A 94 13.54 -13.83 3.34
N TRP A 95 13.05 -12.80 2.64
CA TRP A 95 13.72 -11.52 2.43
C TRP A 95 12.69 -10.40 2.56
N GLY A 96 12.93 -9.40 3.42
CA GLY A 96 11.96 -8.33 3.65
C GLY A 96 12.64 -6.98 3.86
N LYS A 97 12.47 -6.08 2.89
CA LYS A 97 12.96 -4.70 2.96
C LYS A 97 11.91 -3.68 3.40
N GLU A 98 10.59 -3.91 3.37
CA GLU A 98 9.58 -2.91 3.80
C GLU A 98 8.45 -3.54 4.63
N LEU A 99 7.65 -2.73 5.36
CA LEU A 99 6.65 -3.24 6.31
C LEU A 99 5.41 -3.87 5.66
N THR A 100 4.84 -3.22 4.63
CA THR A 100 3.64 -3.79 3.97
C THR A 100 4.02 -4.91 3.02
N TRP A 101 5.27 -4.95 2.55
CA TRP A 101 5.78 -5.98 1.65
C TRP A 101 6.10 -7.29 2.37
N ASN A 102 5.96 -7.32 3.70
CA ASN A 102 6.32 -8.42 4.58
C ASN A 102 5.33 -9.60 4.53
N VAL A 103 4.92 -9.97 3.32
CA VAL A 103 4.54 -11.34 3.03
C VAL A 103 5.85 -12.07 2.71
N ASP A 104 6.11 -13.16 3.41
CA ASP A 104 7.33 -13.97 3.27
C ASP A 104 7.61 -14.25 1.77
N SER A 105 8.74 -13.77 1.20
CA SER A 105 8.91 -13.75 -0.26
C SER A 105 10.30 -14.11 -0.79
N THR A 106 10.33 -15.26 -1.47
CA THR A 106 10.61 -15.33 -2.91
C THR A 106 9.32 -15.91 -3.47
N VAL A 107 8.74 -15.31 -4.52
CA VAL A 107 7.53 -15.88 -5.13
C VAL A 107 7.91 -16.27 -6.53
N GLY A 108 8.21 -17.55 -6.72
CA GLY A 108 8.07 -18.20 -8.01
C GLY A 108 6.59 -18.49 -8.20
N ILE A 109 5.93 -17.79 -9.13
CA ILE A 109 4.60 -18.22 -9.56
C ILE A 109 4.86 -19.27 -10.64
N ASN A 110 4.72 -20.54 -10.25
CA ASN A 110 4.87 -21.63 -11.20
C ASN A 110 3.74 -21.55 -12.23
N TYR A 111 4.14 -21.59 -13.51
CA TYR A 111 3.25 -22.03 -14.57
C TYR A 111 2.85 -23.49 -14.28
N SER A 112 1.78 -23.98 -14.90
CA SER A 112 1.27 -25.35 -14.69
C SER A 112 2.38 -26.40 -14.59
N ASP A 113 2.09 -27.57 -13.99
CA ASP A 113 3.01 -28.71 -13.76
C ASP A 113 3.80 -29.20 -15.00
N THR A 114 3.60 -28.59 -16.16
CA THR A 114 4.13 -28.91 -17.49
C THR A 114 5.18 -27.92 -18.01
N GLU A 115 5.31 -26.70 -17.46
CA GLU A 115 6.28 -25.70 -17.95
C GLU A 115 7.22 -25.21 -16.84
N ASN A 116 8.52 -25.48 -16.99
CA ASN A 116 9.60 -25.05 -16.09
C ASN A 116 9.90 -23.54 -16.11
N LYS A 117 8.90 -22.69 -16.34
CA LYS A 117 9.05 -21.23 -16.22
C LYS A 117 8.47 -20.79 -14.88
N SER A 118 9.27 -20.09 -14.09
CA SER A 118 8.86 -19.49 -12.83
C SER A 118 8.94 -17.97 -12.95
N TYR A 119 7.85 -17.25 -12.72
CA TYR A 119 7.90 -15.80 -12.58
C TYR A 119 8.41 -15.43 -11.19
N LEU A 120 9.53 -14.72 -11.11
CA LEU A 120 10.25 -14.39 -9.88
C LEU A 120 10.09 -12.90 -9.53
N ILE A 121 9.32 -12.62 -8.48
CA ILE A 121 9.16 -11.25 -7.96
C ILE A 121 10.52 -10.72 -7.46
N GLY A 122 10.89 -9.50 -7.85
CA GLY A 122 12.21 -8.89 -7.60
C GLY A 122 13.24 -9.16 -8.69
N LYS A 123 12.99 -10.11 -9.60
CA LYS A 123 13.78 -10.34 -10.82
C LYS A 123 12.99 -9.96 -12.06
N ASP A 124 11.80 -10.54 -12.20
CA ASP A 124 10.88 -10.34 -13.33
C ASP A 124 9.87 -9.22 -13.04
N PHE A 125 9.73 -8.83 -11.77
CA PHE A 125 9.01 -7.63 -11.31
C PHE A 125 9.98 -6.70 -10.59
N PRO A 126 9.94 -5.37 -10.83
CA PRO A 126 11.02 -4.46 -10.44
C PRO A 126 11.15 -4.24 -8.93
N ILE A 127 10.17 -4.65 -8.13
CA ILE A 127 10.21 -4.52 -6.67
C ILE A 127 9.91 -5.83 -5.97
N SER A 128 10.46 -6.00 -4.77
CA SER A 128 10.23 -7.15 -3.89
C SER A 128 8.93 -7.02 -3.09
N ASP A 129 7.85 -6.54 -3.71
CA ASP A 129 6.51 -6.56 -3.12
C ASP A 129 5.68 -7.70 -3.75
N PRO A 130 5.44 -8.79 -3.01
CA PRO A 130 4.75 -9.96 -3.54
C PRO A 130 3.30 -9.67 -3.95
N ARG A 131 2.64 -8.71 -3.29
CA ARG A 131 1.24 -8.39 -3.58
C ARG A 131 1.08 -7.76 -4.95
N THR A 132 1.93 -6.76 -5.23
CA THR A 132 1.96 -6.13 -6.55
C THR A 132 2.54 -7.07 -7.60
N GLY A 133 3.57 -7.86 -7.28
CA GLY A 133 4.15 -8.78 -8.26
C GLY A 133 3.19 -9.91 -8.68
N ILE A 134 2.29 -10.39 -7.81
CA ILE A 134 1.23 -11.35 -8.19
C ILE A 134 0.25 -10.76 -9.20
N ILE A 135 -0.18 -9.50 -9.00
CA ILE A 135 -1.06 -8.83 -9.96
C ILE A 135 -0.29 -8.51 -11.24
N GLY A 136 0.96 -8.05 -11.13
CA GLY A 136 1.84 -7.79 -12.27
C GLY A 136 1.99 -9.04 -13.14
N TYR A 137 2.27 -10.19 -12.54
CA TYR A 137 2.26 -11.47 -13.21
C TYR A 137 0.96 -11.77 -13.94
N PHE A 138 -0.18 -11.65 -13.23
CA PHE A 138 -1.49 -11.95 -13.81
C PHE A 138 -1.83 -11.05 -15.01
N LEU A 139 -1.43 -9.78 -14.95
CA LEU A 139 -1.64 -8.79 -16.01
C LEU A 139 -0.52 -8.78 -17.06
N ASN A 140 0.51 -9.61 -16.92
CA ASN A 140 1.73 -9.57 -17.72
C ASN A 140 2.40 -8.17 -17.76
N LYS A 141 2.48 -7.53 -16.59
CA LYS A 141 3.07 -6.21 -16.39
C LYS A 141 4.29 -6.25 -15.49
N ASN A 142 5.22 -5.34 -15.80
CA ASN A 142 6.37 -5.03 -14.97
C ASN A 142 6.40 -3.54 -14.54
N ALA A 143 5.34 -2.78 -14.82
CA ALA A 143 5.24 -1.39 -14.42
C ALA A 143 4.78 -1.26 -12.96
N VAL A 144 5.39 -0.33 -12.22
CA VAL A 144 5.04 -0.01 -10.84
C VAL A 144 5.26 1.47 -10.57
N VAL A 145 4.42 2.05 -9.72
CA VAL A 145 4.54 3.41 -9.22
C VAL A 145 4.83 3.35 -7.73
N ILE A 146 5.89 4.02 -7.27
CA ILE A 146 6.25 4.07 -5.85
C ILE A 146 6.13 5.51 -5.37
N PHE A 147 5.14 5.80 -4.52
CA PHE A 147 4.98 7.13 -3.93
C PHE A 147 6.10 7.43 -2.93
N THR A 148 6.91 8.44 -3.24
CA THR A 148 8.12 8.80 -2.48
C THR A 148 8.06 10.20 -1.90
N GLN A 149 7.35 11.12 -2.55
CA GLN A 149 7.32 12.53 -2.14
C GLN A 149 5.91 13.06 -2.03
N LEU A 150 5.71 13.94 -1.04
CA LEU A 150 4.51 14.75 -0.89
C LEU A 150 4.81 16.18 -1.32
N LYS A 151 3.95 16.78 -2.14
CA LYS A 151 4.02 18.18 -2.52
C LYS A 151 2.62 18.78 -2.50
N GLU A 152 2.36 19.64 -1.52
CA GLU A 152 1.05 20.25 -1.30
C GLU A 152 -0.05 19.18 -1.24
N GLU A 153 -1.04 19.23 -2.14
CA GLU A 153 -2.14 18.26 -2.22
C GLU A 153 -1.83 17.06 -3.13
N SER A 154 -0.62 16.95 -3.68
CA SER A 154 -0.25 15.88 -4.61
C SER A 154 0.81 14.95 -4.03
N ALA A 155 0.61 13.64 -4.22
CA ALA A 155 1.63 12.64 -4.01
C ALA A 155 2.35 12.36 -5.32
N ILE A 156 3.69 12.33 -5.28
CA ILE A 156 4.54 12.07 -6.42
C ILE A 156 5.09 10.65 -6.29
N GLY A 157 4.82 9.84 -7.31
CA GLY A 157 5.32 8.48 -7.42
C GLY A 157 6.31 8.31 -8.55
N GLU A 158 7.44 7.67 -8.24
CA GLU A 158 8.43 7.25 -9.23
C GLU A 158 7.85 6.10 -10.06
N LEU A 159 7.86 6.25 -11.38
CA LEU A 159 7.41 5.22 -12.31
C LEU A 159 8.60 4.33 -12.72
N ILE A 160 8.51 3.04 -12.38
CA ILE A 160 9.42 2.01 -12.89
C ILE A 160 8.70 1.21 -13.97
N GLY A 161 9.32 1.06 -15.14
CA GLY A 161 8.74 0.35 -16.29
C GLY A 161 8.04 1.30 -17.27
N LYS A 162 7.17 0.75 -18.13
CA LYS A 162 6.43 1.52 -19.14
C LYS A 162 4.94 1.46 -18.89
N THR A 163 4.28 2.58 -19.10
CA THR A 163 2.83 2.69 -19.10
C THR A 163 2.38 3.25 -20.44
N GLU A 164 1.24 2.79 -20.93
CA GLU A 164 0.60 3.24 -22.16
C GLU A 164 -0.63 4.09 -21.79
N ASN A 165 -1.80 3.48 -21.71
CA ASN A 165 -3.11 4.11 -21.54
C ASN A 165 -3.72 3.93 -20.13
N GLU A 166 -2.92 3.48 -19.15
CA GLU A 166 -3.39 3.31 -17.78
C GLU A 166 -3.73 4.65 -17.14
N ASN A 167 -4.88 4.68 -16.46
CA ASN A 167 -5.41 5.86 -15.78
C ASN A 167 -5.73 5.60 -14.30
N LEU A 168 -5.50 4.37 -13.83
CA LEU A 168 -5.74 3.97 -12.45
C LEU A 168 -4.49 3.33 -11.86
N LEU A 169 -4.35 3.45 -10.55
CA LEU A 169 -3.34 2.76 -9.75
C LEU A 169 -4.04 1.82 -8.78
N ILE A 170 -3.59 0.56 -8.70
CA ILE A 170 -4.19 -0.42 -7.79
C ILE A 170 -3.17 -1.07 -6.86
N ARG A 171 -3.62 -1.36 -5.64
CA ARG A 171 -2.86 -2.12 -4.64
C ARG A 171 -3.80 -2.99 -3.81
N PRO A 172 -3.62 -4.33 -3.79
CA PRO A 172 -4.44 -5.21 -2.97
C PRO A 172 -3.95 -5.17 -1.53
N ASN A 173 -4.85 -5.45 -0.58
CA ASN A 173 -4.46 -5.66 0.81
C ASN A 173 -3.74 -7.03 0.99
N ARG A 174 -3.15 -7.26 2.17
CA ARG A 174 -2.39 -8.48 2.46
C ARG A 174 -3.16 -9.80 2.33
N TRP A 175 -4.48 -9.77 2.37
CA TRP A 175 -5.32 -10.96 2.25
C TRP A 175 -5.87 -11.18 0.83
N PHE A 176 -5.55 -10.28 -0.12
CA PHE A 176 -6.14 -10.26 -1.45
C PHE A 176 -7.67 -10.31 -1.41
N THR A 177 -8.30 -9.67 -0.43
CA THR A 177 -9.78 -9.64 -0.31
C THR A 177 -10.37 -8.35 -0.87
N ASP A 178 -9.56 -7.31 -0.87
CA ASP A 178 -9.95 -5.96 -1.21
C ASP A 178 -8.76 -5.23 -1.84
N LEU A 179 -9.03 -4.15 -2.57
CA LEU A 179 -8.00 -3.38 -3.25
C LEU A 179 -8.28 -1.88 -3.17
N SER A 180 -7.22 -1.10 -2.98
CA SER A 180 -7.21 0.35 -3.14
C SER A 180 -7.10 0.68 -4.64
N VAL A 181 -7.91 1.64 -5.08
CA VAL A 181 -7.88 2.22 -6.43
C VAL A 181 -7.65 3.71 -6.26
N LEU A 182 -6.74 4.28 -7.04
CA LEU A 182 -6.48 5.71 -7.11
C LEU A 182 -6.53 6.15 -8.57
N GLU A 183 -6.96 7.38 -8.82
CA GLU A 183 -6.88 7.97 -10.16
C GLU A 183 -5.50 8.59 -10.41
N ILE A 184 -5.00 8.41 -11.65
CA ILE A 184 -3.79 9.12 -12.11
C ILE A 184 -4.21 10.53 -12.50
N LYS A 185 -3.73 11.53 -11.75
CA LYS A 185 -3.99 12.94 -12.03
C LYS A 185 -3.14 13.45 -13.18
N GLU A 186 -1.85 13.11 -13.15
CA GLU A 186 -0.89 13.51 -14.19
C GLU A 186 0.15 12.42 -14.38
N LYS A 187 0.57 12.23 -15.63
CA LYS A 187 1.60 11.28 -16.02
C LYS A 187 2.72 12.02 -16.74
N ASN A 188 3.90 11.97 -16.16
CA ASN A 188 5.15 12.41 -16.73
C ASN A 188 5.99 11.18 -17.12
N LYS A 189 7.09 11.41 -17.83
CA LYS A 189 7.96 10.32 -18.34
C LYS A 189 8.38 9.34 -17.25
N ASP A 190 8.82 9.89 -16.10
CA ASP A 190 9.40 9.12 -15.01
C ASP A 190 8.57 9.21 -13.71
N ASN A 191 7.47 9.98 -13.71
CA ASN A 191 6.68 10.23 -12.51
C ASN A 191 5.17 10.17 -12.78
N ILE A 192 4.42 9.71 -11.79
CA ILE A 192 2.95 9.77 -11.76
C ILE A 192 2.53 10.58 -10.53
N LEU A 193 1.57 11.48 -10.73
CA LEU A 193 0.96 12.26 -9.66
C LEU A 193 -0.45 11.73 -9.39
N ALA A 194 -0.79 11.65 -8.11
CA ALA A 194 -2.13 11.35 -7.62
C ALA A 194 -2.52 12.32 -6.50
N GLU A 195 -3.81 12.45 -6.23
CA GLU A 195 -4.29 13.25 -5.12
C GLU A 195 -3.87 12.61 -3.79
N SER A 196 -3.16 13.38 -2.96
CA SER A 196 -2.64 12.89 -1.68
C SER A 196 -3.77 12.39 -0.76
N LYS A 197 -4.91 13.07 -0.76
CA LYS A 197 -6.09 12.72 0.05
C LYS A 197 -6.65 11.35 -0.31
N GLU A 198 -6.69 10.97 -1.59
CA GLU A 198 -7.14 9.63 -2.00
C GLU A 198 -6.25 8.54 -1.41
N ILE A 199 -4.93 8.74 -1.45
CA ILE A 199 -3.96 7.81 -0.89
C ILE A 199 -4.09 7.75 0.64
N PHE A 200 -4.22 8.91 1.30
CA PHE A 200 -4.31 9.03 2.76
C PHE A 200 -5.60 8.46 3.34
N CYS A 201 -6.66 8.40 2.54
CA CYS A 201 -7.92 7.82 2.94
C CYS A 201 -7.90 6.29 3.02
N ARG A 202 -7.00 5.65 2.25
CA ARG A 202 -6.82 4.20 2.30
C ARG A 202 -5.38 3.78 2.00
N PRO A 203 -4.42 4.11 2.89
CA PRO A 203 -3.03 3.78 2.67
C PRO A 203 -2.84 2.28 2.85
N LEU A 204 -2.34 1.60 1.82
CA LEU A 204 -2.00 0.16 1.84
C LEU A 204 -0.50 -0.10 1.65
N GLY A 205 0.31 0.95 1.66
CA GLY A 205 1.74 0.97 1.29
C GLY A 205 1.98 1.95 0.14
N SER A 206 3.23 2.08 -0.30
CA SER A 206 3.64 3.11 -1.26
C SER A 206 3.61 2.67 -2.72
N ALA A 207 3.63 1.36 -2.99
CA ALA A 207 3.77 0.82 -4.34
C ALA A 207 2.43 0.43 -4.99
N TYR A 208 2.15 0.90 -6.19
CA TYR A 208 0.90 0.62 -6.92
C TYR A 208 1.19 0.14 -8.33
N ILE A 209 0.27 -0.64 -8.90
CA ILE A 209 0.36 -1.06 -10.29
C ILE A 209 -0.54 -0.16 -11.14
N PRO A 210 0.00 0.44 -12.21
CA PRO A 210 -0.79 1.16 -13.18
C PRO A 210 -1.64 0.17 -14.00
N VAL A 211 -2.94 0.44 -14.08
CA VAL A 211 -3.92 -0.37 -14.79
C VAL A 211 -4.94 0.48 -15.54
N THR A 212 -5.51 -0.09 -16.58
CA THR A 212 -6.74 0.38 -17.21
C THR A 212 -7.97 -0.09 -16.41
N ARG A 213 -9.14 0.48 -16.71
CA ARG A 213 -10.42 0.03 -16.14
C ARG A 213 -10.72 -1.44 -16.44
N GLN A 214 -10.39 -1.92 -17.64
CA GLN A 214 -10.58 -3.32 -18.02
C GLN A 214 -9.68 -4.26 -17.20
N GLU A 215 -8.43 -3.88 -16.97
CA GLU A 215 -7.49 -4.66 -16.17
C GLU A 215 -7.88 -4.71 -14.69
N LEU A 216 -8.34 -3.58 -14.13
CA LEU A 216 -8.95 -3.55 -12.80
C LEU A 216 -10.11 -4.56 -12.70
N PHE A 217 -11.02 -4.57 -13.68
CA PHE A 217 -12.13 -5.52 -13.73
C PHE A 217 -11.66 -6.97 -13.79
N ASN A 218 -10.66 -7.26 -14.63
CA ASN A 218 -10.05 -8.59 -14.73
C ASN A 218 -9.44 -9.06 -13.39
N VAL A 219 -8.76 -8.17 -12.67
CA VAL A 219 -8.19 -8.43 -11.33
C VAL A 219 -9.30 -8.73 -10.32
N LEU A 220 -10.35 -7.91 -10.27
CA LEU A 220 -11.48 -8.10 -9.36
C LEU A 220 -12.11 -9.50 -9.55
N ILE A 221 -12.37 -9.90 -10.79
CA ILE A 221 -12.95 -11.21 -11.10
C ILE A 221 -11.98 -12.34 -10.75
N LYS A 222 -10.73 -12.27 -11.22
CA LYS A 222 -9.75 -13.36 -11.08
C LYS A 222 -9.52 -13.74 -9.63
N PHE A 223 -9.37 -12.74 -8.76
CA PHE A 223 -9.05 -12.95 -7.36
C PHE A 223 -10.29 -12.93 -6.44
N LYS A 224 -11.49 -12.74 -7.02
CA LYS A 224 -12.76 -12.54 -6.31
C LYS A 224 -12.63 -11.45 -5.24
N MET A 225 -11.99 -10.34 -5.61
CA MET A 225 -11.76 -9.19 -4.75
C MET A 225 -12.92 -8.21 -4.85
N ARG A 226 -13.11 -7.43 -3.79
CA ARG A 226 -13.94 -6.22 -3.83
C ARG A 226 -13.04 -5.00 -4.02
N SER A 227 -13.64 -3.88 -4.38
CA SER A 227 -13.07 -2.56 -4.15
C SER A 227 -14.06 -1.82 -3.25
N SER A 228 -13.81 -1.82 -1.94
CA SER A 228 -14.76 -1.27 -0.96
C SER A 228 -14.93 0.26 -1.02
N GLY A 229 -14.25 0.94 -1.95
CA GLY A 229 -14.17 2.40 -1.97
C GLY A 229 -13.54 2.97 -0.70
N PHE A 230 -13.82 4.24 -0.42
CA PHE A 230 -13.40 4.94 0.80
C PHE A 230 -14.48 4.85 1.90
N SER A 231 -14.11 5.16 3.15
CA SER A 231 -15.10 5.39 4.21
C SER A 231 -15.95 6.64 3.89
N ILE A 232 -17.16 6.73 4.46
CA ILE A 232 -18.05 7.88 4.20
C ILE A 232 -17.41 9.23 4.57
N ASP A 233 -16.68 9.28 5.68
CA ASP A 233 -15.98 10.49 6.12
C ASP A 233 -14.84 10.87 5.17
N CYS A 234 -14.26 9.89 4.49
CA CYS A 234 -13.25 10.13 3.47
C CYS A 234 -13.86 10.73 2.21
N TYR A 235 -15.04 10.28 1.78
CA TYR A 235 -15.74 10.93 0.66
C TYR A 235 -16.07 12.40 0.95
N LYS A 236 -16.42 12.75 2.19
CA LYS A 236 -16.58 14.14 2.62
C LYS A 236 -15.28 14.93 2.54
N THR A 237 -14.19 14.32 2.99
CA THR A 237 -12.84 14.94 2.95
C THR A 237 -12.34 15.16 1.52
N LEU A 238 -12.76 14.30 0.58
CA LEU A 238 -12.49 14.41 -0.85
C LEU A 238 -13.44 15.38 -1.58
N GLY A 239 -14.47 15.89 -0.90
CA GLY A 239 -15.50 16.75 -1.52
C GLY A 239 -16.40 16.02 -2.52
N TRP A 240 -16.52 14.69 -2.40
CA TRP A 240 -17.34 13.85 -3.29
C TRP A 240 -18.73 13.57 -2.71
N LEU A 241 -18.93 13.86 -1.42
CA LEU A 241 -20.22 13.82 -0.74
C LEU A 241 -20.33 15.05 0.16
N ASP A 242 -21.48 15.71 0.12
CA ASP A 242 -21.87 16.78 1.04
C ASP A 242 -22.37 16.23 2.39
#